data_AF-A0A9Q0SUF4-F1
#
_entry.id   AF-A0A9Q0SUF4-F1
#
_cell.length_a   1.000
_cell.length_b   1.000
_cell.length_c   1.000
_cell.angle_alpha   90.00
_cell.angle_beta   90.00
_cell.angle_gamma   90.00
#
_symmetry.space_group_name_H-M   'P 1'
#
loop_
_entity.id
_entity.type
_entity.pdbx_description
1 polymer ?
#
loop_
_entity_poly.entity_id
_entity_poly.type
_entity_poly.pdbx_seq_one_letter_code
_entity_poly.pdbx_strand_id
1 'polypeptide(L)'
;MRELQSEHHMKALGLQVAAAGYDRQGVADHANNLAMKIRSNLTNSMKALGVDILTGFGSILGPQTVRYGKLDDSAGNIVTAKDIIFATGSVPFVPKGIKLTMRNLLKDDADPLLQISFHID
;
A
#
# COMPACT_ATOMS: atom_id res chain seq x y z
N MET A 1 16.93 17.25 27.74
CA MET A 1 16.82 15.86 27.25
C MET A 1 18.15 15.37 26.64
N ARG A 2 19.19 15.25 27.46
CA ARG A 2 20.47 14.58 27.13
C ARG A 2 20.99 13.84 28.36
N GLU A 3 20.07 13.40 29.22
CA GLU A 3 20.36 12.82 30.55
C GLU A 3 19.79 11.41 30.69
N LEU A 4 18.98 10.95 29.74
CA LEU A 4 18.43 9.58 29.68
C LEU A 4 19.33 8.59 28.90
N GLN A 5 20.55 8.99 28.54
CA GLN A 5 21.51 8.15 27.81
C GLN A 5 22.73 7.76 28.65
N SER A 6 22.78 8.13 29.93
CA SER A 6 23.89 7.74 30.81
C SER A 6 23.57 6.40 31.48
N GLU A 7 24.17 5.32 30.98
CA GLU A 7 24.06 3.95 31.53
C GLU A 7 24.23 3.90 33.06
N HIS A 8 25.01 4.84 33.62
CA HIS A 8 25.31 4.94 35.04
C HIS A 8 24.09 5.31 35.91
N HIS A 9 23.16 6.14 35.40
CA HIS A 9 21.94 6.50 36.15
C HIS A 9 20.85 5.43 36.09
N MET A 10 20.79 4.68 34.99
CA MET A 10 19.83 3.56 34.81
C MET A 10 20.16 2.38 35.74
N LYS A 11 21.46 2.15 36.00
CA LYS A 11 21.94 1.11 36.92
C LYS A 11 21.61 1.40 38.39
N ALA A 12 21.61 2.67 38.80
CA ALA A 12 21.23 3.09 40.16
C ALA A 12 19.72 2.92 40.45
N LEU A 13 18.89 2.88 39.41
CA LEU A 13 17.44 2.60 39.49
C LEU A 13 17.10 1.11 39.35
N GLY A 14 18.11 0.22 39.32
CA GLY A 14 17.91 -1.22 39.14
C GLY A 14 17.48 -1.64 37.73
N LEU A 15 17.47 -0.71 36.77
CA LEU A 15 17.08 -0.96 35.39
C LEU A 15 18.32 -1.30 34.57
N GLN A 16 18.65 -2.60 34.53
CA GLN A 16 19.67 -3.12 33.65
C GLN A 16 19.07 -3.23 32.23
N VAL A 17 19.23 -2.20 31.41
CA VAL A 17 18.91 -2.28 29.98
C VAL A 17 19.96 -3.19 29.35
N ALA A 18 19.59 -4.43 29.06
CA ALA A 18 20.41 -5.32 28.25
C ALA A 18 20.71 -4.61 26.91
N ALA A 19 21.95 -4.75 26.42
CA ALA A 19 22.50 -4.03 25.27
C ALA A 19 21.47 -3.73 24.17
N ALA A 20 21.47 -2.50 23.66
CA ALA A 20 20.53 -2.04 22.65
C ALA A 20 20.37 -3.05 21.51
N GLY A 21 19.20 -3.69 21.43
CA GLY A 21 18.80 -4.63 20.41
C GLY A 21 17.35 -4.38 20.05
N TYR A 22 16.96 -4.70 18.81
CA TYR A 22 15.58 -4.57 18.37
C TYR A 22 15.13 -5.85 17.67
N ASP A 23 13.86 -6.20 17.86
CA ASP A 23 13.23 -7.29 17.16
C ASP A 23 12.91 -6.87 15.73
N ARG A 24 13.70 -7.36 14.78
CA ARG A 24 13.49 -7.11 13.34
C ARG A 24 12.12 -7.57 12.87
N GLN A 25 11.62 -8.69 13.39
CA GLN A 25 10.32 -9.22 12.99
C GLN A 25 9.21 -8.34 13.53
N GLY A 26 9.27 -7.97 14.81
CA GLY A 26 8.31 -7.05 15.42
C GLY A 26 8.24 -5.69 14.72
N VAL A 27 9.36 -5.15 14.24
CA VAL A 27 9.37 -3.92 13.42
C VAL A 27 8.69 -4.13 12.06
N ALA A 28 8.98 -5.24 11.37
CA ALA A 28 8.36 -5.56 10.09
C ALA A 28 6.83 -5.77 10.24
N ASP A 29 6.41 -6.50 11.27
CA ASP A 29 5.00 -6.75 11.57
C ASP A 29 4.27 -5.45 11.90
N HIS A 30 4.91 -4.54 12.64
CA HIS A 30 4.34 -3.24 12.93
C HIS A 30 4.09 -2.43 11.66
N ALA A 31 5.06 -2.38 10.74
CA ALA A 31 4.94 -1.69 9.46
C ALA A 31 3.80 -2.29 8.60
N ASN A 32 3.77 -3.62 8.46
CA ASN A 32 2.70 -4.32 7.73
C ASN A 32 1.31 -4.04 8.34
N ASN A 33 1.20 -4.11 9.67
CA ASN A 33 -0.05 -3.84 10.37
C ASN A 33 -0.52 -2.38 10.21
N LEU A 34 0.41 -1.42 10.19
CA LEU A 34 0.09 -0.02 9.93
C LEU A 34 -0.45 0.16 8.51
N ALA A 35 0.23 -0.38 7.50
CA ALA A 35 -0.20 -0.30 6.11
C ALA A 35 -1.60 -0.93 5.91
N MET A 36 -1.83 -2.12 6.48
CA MET A 36 -3.13 -2.80 6.42
C MET A 36 -4.25 -1.97 7.08
N LYS A 37 -3.98 -1.37 8.24
CA LYS A 37 -4.96 -0.51 8.94
C LYS A 37 -5.33 0.72 8.12
N ILE A 38 -4.35 1.43 7.55
CA ILE A 38 -4.59 2.61 6.72
C ILE A 38 -5.45 2.23 5.51
N ARG A 39 -5.08 1.17 4.78
CA ARG A 39 -5.84 0.68 3.61
C ARG A 39 -7.28 0.30 3.98
N SER A 40 -7.46 -0.42 5.08
CA SER A 40 -8.78 -0.81 5.57
C SER A 40 -9.64 0.40 5.94
N ASN A 41 -9.08 1.35 6.68
CA ASN A 41 -9.80 2.56 7.09
C ASN A 41 -10.22 3.42 5.90
N LEU A 42 -9.35 3.59 4.90
CA LEU A 42 -9.68 4.32 3.67
C LEU A 42 -10.77 3.60 2.88
N THR A 43 -10.65 2.28 2.71
CA THR A 43 -11.67 1.45 2.02
C THR A 43 -13.04 1.59 2.70
N ASN A 44 -13.08 1.54 4.03
CA ASN A 44 -14.32 1.67 4.78
C ASN A 44 -14.90 3.09 4.69
N SER A 45 -14.04 4.11 4.71
CA SER A 45 -14.46 5.51 4.55
C SER A 45 -15.10 5.75 3.19
N MET A 46 -14.50 5.22 2.11
CA MET A 46 -15.03 5.31 0.75
C MET A 46 -16.40 4.61 0.62
N LYS A 47 -16.53 3.39 1.17
CA LYS A 47 -17.81 2.68 1.21
C LYS A 47 -18.89 3.43 2.00
N ALA A 48 -18.52 4.02 3.14
CA ALA A 48 -19.44 4.81 3.96
C ALA A 48 -19.95 6.07 3.25
N LEU A 49 -19.16 6.62 2.33
CA LEU A 49 -19.55 7.73 1.44
C LEU A 49 -20.35 7.27 0.21
N GLY A 50 -20.64 5.96 0.08
CA GLY A 50 -21.40 5.41 -1.04
C GLY A 50 -20.58 5.16 -2.31
N VAL A 51 -19.24 5.12 -2.23
CA VAL A 51 -18.39 4.82 -3.39
C VAL A 51 -18.35 3.31 -3.64
N ASP A 52 -18.65 2.92 -4.89
CA ASP A 52 -18.48 1.56 -5.36
C ASP A 52 -17.00 1.25 -5.63
N ILE A 53 -16.47 0.25 -4.92
CA ILE A 53 -15.07 -0.18 -5.06
C ILE A 53 -15.02 -1.41 -5.96
N LEU A 54 -14.69 -1.18 -7.22
CA LEU A 54 -14.46 -2.24 -8.21
C LEU A 54 -13.02 -2.72 -8.10
N THR A 55 -12.83 -3.98 -7.70
CA THR A 55 -11.50 -4.55 -7.47
C THR A 55 -11.01 -5.28 -8.72
N GLY A 56 -9.83 -4.90 -9.23
CA GLY A 56 -9.19 -5.54 -10.37
C GLY A 56 -8.32 -4.58 -11.16
N PHE A 57 -7.89 -4.99 -12.34
CA PHE A 57 -7.26 -4.12 -13.33
C PHE A 57 -8.34 -3.54 -14.23
N GLY A 58 -8.33 -2.23 -14.44
CA GLY A 58 -9.18 -1.63 -15.45
C GLY A 58 -8.45 -1.13 -16.68
N SER A 59 -9.19 -1.13 -17.79
CA SER A 59 -8.72 -0.75 -19.12
C SER A 59 -9.81 0.03 -19.83
N ILE A 60 -9.45 1.11 -20.49
CA ILE A 60 -10.38 1.89 -21.30
C ILE A 60 -10.66 1.12 -22.59
N LEU A 61 -11.94 0.90 -22.88
CA LEU A 61 -12.38 0.28 -24.15
C LEU A 61 -12.78 1.32 -25.19
N GLY A 62 -13.13 2.53 -24.74
CA GLY A 62 -13.54 3.64 -25.60
C GLY A 62 -13.99 4.84 -24.76
N PRO A 63 -14.54 5.89 -25.40
CA PRO A 63 -15.14 7.01 -24.67
C PRO A 63 -16.12 6.49 -23.61
N GLN A 64 -15.98 6.96 -22.38
CA GLN A 64 -16.92 6.68 -21.29
C GLN A 64 -17.13 5.19 -20.95
N THR A 65 -16.26 4.29 -21.44
CA THR A 65 -16.43 2.83 -21.28
C THR A 65 -15.15 2.22 -20.73
N VAL A 66 -15.27 1.53 -19.60
CA VAL A 66 -14.14 0.91 -18.90
C VAL A 66 -14.45 -0.55 -18.62
N ARG A 67 -13.50 -1.42 -18.88
CA ARG A 67 -13.51 -2.81 -18.42
C ARG A 67 -12.74 -2.91 -17.12
N TYR A 68 -13.20 -3.73 -16.18
CA TYR A 68 -12.44 -4.09 -14.98
C TYR A 68 -12.50 -5.61 -14.72
N GLY A 69 -11.45 -6.16 -14.12
CA GLY A 69 -11.39 -7.59 -13.79
C GLY A 69 -9.98 -8.09 -13.54
N LYS A 70 -9.74 -9.39 -13.74
CA LYS A 70 -8.40 -9.95 -13.65
C LYS A 70 -7.53 -9.43 -14.81
N LEU A 71 -6.23 -9.26 -14.55
CA LEU A 71 -5.27 -8.94 -15.61
C LEU A 71 -5.35 -10.02 -16.70
N ASP A 72 -5.39 -9.59 -17.96
CA ASP A 72 -5.52 -10.42 -19.17
C ASP A 72 -6.89 -11.10 -19.39
N ASP A 73 -7.90 -10.81 -18.56
CA ASP A 73 -9.24 -11.35 -18.75
C ASP A 73 -10.08 -10.53 -19.74
N SER A 74 -10.20 -11.05 -20.97
CA SER A 74 -11.04 -10.47 -22.03
C SER A 74 -12.54 -10.51 -21.71
N ALA A 75 -12.97 -11.33 -20.74
CA ALA A 75 -14.35 -11.44 -20.28
C ALA A 75 -14.67 -10.56 -19.06
N GLY A 76 -13.75 -9.68 -18.63
CA GLY A 76 -13.95 -8.77 -17.51
C GLY A 76 -15.23 -7.93 -17.63
N ASN A 77 -15.75 -7.47 -16.49
CA ASN A 77 -16.97 -6.68 -16.42
C ASN A 77 -16.78 -5.30 -17.08
N ILE A 78 -17.82 -4.79 -17.73
CA ILE A 78 -17.81 -3.47 -18.36
C ILE A 78 -18.70 -2.53 -17.57
N VAL A 79 -18.21 -1.32 -17.34
CA VAL A 79 -18.94 -0.20 -16.75
C VAL A 79 -18.85 1.00 -17.66
N THR A 80 -19.87 1.86 -17.57
CA THR A 80 -19.88 3.15 -18.26
C THR A 80 -19.89 4.26 -17.23
N ALA A 81 -19.23 5.37 -17.55
CA ALA A 81 -19.16 6.54 -16.70
C ALA A 81 -19.08 7.78 -17.58
N LYS A 82 -19.80 8.84 -17.20
CA LYS A 82 -19.78 10.12 -17.93
C LYS A 82 -18.38 10.73 -17.95
N ASP A 83 -17.71 10.72 -16.80
CA ASP A 83 -16.39 11.28 -16.59
C ASP A 83 -15.44 10.20 -16.06
N ILE A 84 -14.19 10.20 -16.52
CA ILE A 84 -13.18 9.20 -16.16
C ILE A 84 -11.89 9.91 -15.73
N ILE A 85 -11.41 9.61 -14.52
CA ILE A 85 -10.15 10.12 -13.98
C ILE A 85 -9.08 9.03 -13.99
N PHE A 86 -7.91 9.33 -14.52
CA PHE A 86 -6.76 8.41 -14.54
C PHE A 86 -5.82 8.67 -13.36
N ALA A 87 -5.75 7.71 -12.44
CA ALA A 87 -4.91 7.77 -11.24
C ALA A 87 -4.07 6.49 -11.05
N THR A 88 -3.43 5.99 -12.11
CA THR A 88 -2.75 4.68 -12.13
C THR A 88 -1.40 4.63 -11.39
N GLY A 89 -0.98 5.73 -10.76
CA GLY A 89 0.30 5.81 -10.05
C GLY A 89 1.52 5.77 -10.97
N SER A 90 2.65 5.33 -10.43
CA SER A 90 3.95 5.30 -11.12
C SER A 90 4.75 4.04 -10.80
N VAL A 91 5.68 3.67 -11.67
CA VAL A 91 6.65 2.58 -11.44
C VAL A 91 8.07 3.15 -11.32
N PRO A 92 8.94 2.59 -10.45
CA PRO A 92 10.31 3.08 -10.32
C PRO A 92 11.12 2.83 -11.60
N PHE A 93 12.04 3.74 -11.90
CA PHE A 93 12.96 3.56 -13.02
C PHE A 93 13.93 2.40 -12.75
N VAL A 94 14.16 1.58 -13.78
CA VAL A 94 15.04 0.42 -13.75
C VAL A 94 16.17 0.61 -14.76
N PRO A 95 17.41 0.85 -14.31
CA PRO A 95 18.55 0.89 -15.22
C PRO A 95 18.72 -0.42 -16.00
N LYS A 96 19.11 -0.31 -17.27
CA LYS A 96 19.39 -1.48 -18.12
C LYS A 96 20.46 -2.37 -17.47
N GLY A 97 20.25 -3.69 -17.49
CA GLY A 97 21.17 -4.67 -16.90
C GLY A 97 20.86 -5.05 -15.45
N ILE A 98 19.99 -4.31 -14.75
CA ILE A 98 19.51 -4.70 -13.42
C ILE A 98 18.24 -5.53 -13.56
N LYS A 99 18.31 -6.80 -13.13
CA LYS A 99 17.10 -7.62 -12.92
C LYS A 99 16.57 -7.32 -11.52
N LEU A 100 15.39 -6.74 -11.43
CA LEU A 100 14.71 -6.65 -10.14
C LEU A 100 14.09 -7.99 -9.81
N THR A 101 14.55 -8.57 -8.70
CA THR A 101 13.91 -9.69 -8.03
C THR A 101 13.18 -9.14 -6.81
N MET A 102 12.08 -9.78 -6.40
CA MET A 102 11.26 -9.39 -5.24
C MET A 102 12.09 -9.14 -3.95
N ARG A 103 13.26 -9.79 -3.83
CA ARG A 103 14.20 -9.66 -2.70
C ARG A 103 15.18 -8.48 -2.81
N ASN A 104 15.46 -8.01 -4.02
CA ASN A 104 16.36 -6.86 -4.29
C ASN A 104 15.59 -5.53 -4.36
N LEU A 105 14.27 -5.64 -4.51
CA LEU A 105 13.35 -4.57 -4.26
C LEU A 105 13.08 -4.55 -2.75
N LEU A 106 13.40 -3.45 -2.08
CA LEU A 106 12.65 -3.05 -0.89
C LEU A 106 11.23 -2.64 -1.34
N LYS A 107 10.50 -3.54 -2.01
CA LYS A 107 9.10 -3.38 -2.32
C LYS A 107 8.38 -3.65 -1.00
N ASP A 108 7.89 -2.57 -0.41
CA ASP A 108 6.68 -2.64 0.38
C ASP A 108 5.63 -3.28 -0.54
N ASP A 109 5.10 -4.44 -0.17
CA ASP A 109 4.05 -5.12 -0.92
C ASP A 109 2.77 -4.29 -0.82
N ALA A 110 2.67 -3.26 -1.66
CA ALA A 110 1.40 -2.69 -2.06
C ALA A 110 0.97 -3.42 -3.33
N ASP A 111 0.17 -4.46 -3.11
CA ASP A 111 -0.87 -4.97 -4.00
C ASP A 111 -1.03 -4.09 -5.27
N PRO A 112 -0.79 -4.59 -6.50
CA PRO A 112 -1.11 -3.85 -7.71
C PRO A 112 -2.63 -3.88 -7.92
N LEU A 113 -3.39 -3.40 -6.94
CA LEU A 113 -4.79 -3.12 -7.11
C LEU A 113 -4.87 -1.75 -7.77
N LEU A 114 -5.14 -1.78 -9.07
CA LEU A 114 -5.80 -0.69 -9.76
C LEU A 114 -7.12 -0.42 -9.02
N GLN A 115 -7.09 0.50 -8.07
CA GLN A 115 -8.31 0.98 -7.44
C GLN A 115 -8.86 2.08 -8.34
N ILE A 116 -9.66 1.70 -9.32
CA ILE A 116 -10.41 2.67 -10.12
C ILE A 116 -11.65 3.02 -9.32
N SER A 117 -11.65 4.22 -8.74
CA SER A 117 -12.82 4.79 -8.10
C SER A 117 -13.66 5.47 -9.18
N PHE A 118 -14.86 4.96 -9.44
CA PHE A 118 -15.85 5.65 -10.27
C PHE A 118 -16.81 6.40 -9.36
N HIS A 119 -17.06 7.66 -9.67
CA HIS A 119 -18.23 8.39 -9.20
C HIS A 119 -19.26 8.32 -10.33
N ILE A 120 -20.41 7.72 -10.07
CA ILE A 120 -21.54 7.68 -11.00
C ILE A 120 -22.55 8.68 -10.46
N ASP A 121 -22.73 9.79 -11.17
CA ASP A 121 -23.88 10.70 -11.02
C ASP A 121 -25.09 10.13 -11.76
#